data_AF-A0A9W8XY30-F1
#
_entry.id   AF-A0A9W8XY30-F1
#
_cell.length_a   1.000
_cell.length_b   1.000
_cell.length_c   1.000
_cell.angle_alpha   90.00
_cell.angle_beta   90.00
_cell.angle_gamma   90.00
#
_symmetry.space_group_name_H-M   'P 1'
#
loop_
_entity.id
_entity.type
_entity.pdbx_description
1 polymer ?
#
loop_
_entity_poly.entity_id
_entity_poly.type
_entity_poly.pdbx_seq_one_letter_code
_entity_poly.pdbx_strand_id
1 'polypeptide(L)'
;MVSLKVLSLLTLLGITTAQNATLRYMPFGDSITEITCWRSLLWEKLQTTEWASVNFVGSGKNENNCKDTKYDRDNEGHSGFLAIDIANKNQLDGWLKTNPADVITMHLGTNDFVQQNKPVADVITAFTKLVGTMRTHNPKMKIVVAQIIPMGIGSYNTKIQQLNAQIPTWAAGLNKTESPIWVVDQYTGFSGSSDLRDGVHPNASGDQKMMNVWYPGLLMALAAAKADQGTTTAVKFIA
;
A
#
# COMPACT_ATOMS: atom_id res chain seq x y z
N MET A 1 13.67 -64.31 -36.35
CA MET A 1 12.67 -64.02 -35.31
C MET A 1 13.05 -62.71 -34.65
N VAL A 2 12.40 -61.61 -35.03
CA VAL A 2 12.72 -60.26 -34.52
C VAL A 2 11.82 -59.99 -33.32
N SER A 3 12.42 -59.75 -32.16
CA SER A 3 11.71 -59.48 -30.90
C SER A 3 11.38 -57.98 -30.82
N LEU A 4 10.08 -57.65 -30.89
CA LEU A 4 9.57 -56.30 -30.65
C LEU A 4 9.45 -56.08 -29.13
N LYS A 5 10.30 -55.23 -28.57
CA LYS A 5 10.11 -54.71 -27.20
C LYS A 5 9.17 -53.52 -27.25
N VAL A 6 7.95 -53.70 -26.74
CA VAL A 6 7.00 -52.60 -26.52
C VAL A 6 7.39 -51.89 -25.23
N LEU A 7 7.88 -50.65 -25.33
CA LEU A 7 8.07 -49.75 -24.20
C LEU A 7 6.72 -49.06 -23.91
N SER A 8 6.07 -49.44 -22.82
CA SER A 8 4.89 -48.74 -22.32
C SER A 8 5.34 -47.46 -21.60
N LEU A 9 5.07 -46.30 -22.21
CA LEU A 9 5.32 -44.99 -21.61
C LEU A 9 4.15 -44.65 -20.66
N LEU A 10 4.34 -44.79 -19.34
CA LEU A 10 3.39 -44.27 -18.35
C LEU A 10 3.53 -42.73 -18.30
N THR A 11 2.51 -42.03 -18.77
CA THR A 11 2.37 -40.58 -18.58
C THR A 11 1.78 -40.31 -17.19
N LEU A 12 2.63 -39.83 -16.27
CA LEU A 12 2.18 -39.37 -14.96
C LEU A 12 1.58 -37.96 -15.12
N LEU A 13 0.25 -37.86 -15.11
CA LEU A 13 -0.46 -36.58 -15.05
C LEU A 13 -0.32 -36.00 -13.64
N GLY A 14 0.69 -35.16 -13.43
CA GLY A 14 0.82 -34.35 -12.23
C GLY A 14 -0.26 -33.27 -12.20
N ILE A 15 -1.25 -33.41 -11.32
CA ILE A 15 -2.18 -32.32 -11.02
C ILE A 15 -1.43 -31.36 -10.09
N THR A 16 -0.87 -30.30 -10.63
CA THR A 16 -0.40 -29.18 -9.81
C THR A 16 -1.62 -28.42 -9.29
N THR A 17 -1.99 -28.67 -8.05
CA THR A 17 -2.90 -27.76 -7.34
C THR A 17 -2.15 -26.45 -7.12
N ALA A 18 -2.50 -25.42 -7.87
CA ALA A 18 -1.96 -24.08 -7.64
C ALA A 18 -2.36 -23.62 -6.24
N GLN A 19 -1.39 -23.52 -5.34
CA GLN A 19 -1.59 -22.86 -4.06
C GLN A 19 -1.77 -21.38 -4.36
N ASN A 20 -3.00 -20.88 -4.23
CA ASN A 20 -3.29 -19.46 -4.38
C ASN A 20 -2.52 -18.73 -3.27
N ALA A 21 -1.40 -18.10 -3.61
CA ALA A 21 -0.53 -17.47 -2.63
C ALA A 21 -1.26 -16.27 -2.02
N THR A 22 -1.37 -16.23 -0.70
CA THR A 22 -1.95 -15.11 0.03
C THR A 22 -1.32 -13.79 -0.41
N LEU A 23 -2.14 -12.84 -0.87
CA LEU A 23 -1.69 -11.49 -1.22
C LEU A 23 -1.18 -10.77 0.03
N ARG A 24 -0.06 -10.07 -0.13
CA ARG A 24 0.57 -9.26 0.92
C ARG A 24 0.32 -7.79 0.67
N TYR A 25 -0.24 -7.12 1.66
CA TYR A 25 -0.57 -5.71 1.61
C TYR A 25 0.24 -4.93 2.64
N MET A 26 0.97 -3.90 2.21
CA MET A 26 1.73 -3.02 3.09
C MET A 26 1.03 -1.67 3.25
N PRO A 27 0.47 -1.36 4.44
CA PRO A 27 0.14 0.01 4.81
C PRO A 27 1.43 0.80 5.10
N PHE A 28 1.85 1.68 4.19
CA PHE A 28 3.09 2.44 4.30
C PHE A 28 2.82 3.93 4.58
N GLY A 29 3.48 4.50 5.60
CA GLY A 29 3.31 5.91 5.90
C GLY A 29 4.03 6.43 7.12
N ASP A 30 3.53 7.55 7.65
CA ASP A 30 4.00 8.19 8.87
C ASP A 30 3.12 7.82 10.08
N SER A 31 3.01 8.71 11.08
CA SER A 31 2.16 8.53 12.25
C SER A 31 0.68 8.39 11.89
N ILE A 32 0.22 8.96 10.79
CA ILE A 32 -1.18 8.83 10.33
C ILE A 32 -1.46 7.39 9.87
N THR A 33 -0.44 6.63 9.50
CA THR A 33 -0.55 5.17 9.27
C THR A 33 -0.30 4.39 10.55
N GLU A 34 0.68 4.76 11.36
CA GLU A 34 1.10 3.99 12.54
C GLU A 34 0.09 4.04 13.70
N ILE A 35 -0.34 5.23 14.12
CA ILE A 35 -1.02 5.45 15.42
C ILE A 35 -2.46 5.94 15.26
N THR A 36 -3.19 5.28 14.36
CA THR A 36 -4.58 5.57 13.99
C THR A 36 -5.34 4.26 13.73
N CYS A 37 -6.66 4.33 13.57
CA CYS A 37 -7.51 3.14 13.52
C CYS A 37 -8.14 2.84 12.15
N TRP A 38 -7.88 3.63 11.11
CA TRP A 38 -8.39 3.31 9.77
C TRP A 38 -7.95 1.93 9.27
N ARG A 39 -6.75 1.43 9.66
CA ARG A 39 -6.27 0.08 9.31
C ARG A 39 -7.13 -1.02 9.94
N SER A 40 -7.47 -0.85 11.22
CA SER A 40 -8.34 -1.78 11.95
C SER A 40 -9.74 -1.85 11.30
N LEU A 41 -10.33 -0.68 11.01
CA LEU A 41 -11.62 -0.59 10.32
C LEU A 41 -11.57 -1.21 8.91
N LEU A 42 -10.47 -0.98 8.19
CA LEU A 42 -10.27 -1.55 6.86
C LEU A 42 -10.19 -3.07 6.93
N TRP A 43 -9.39 -3.61 7.85
CA TRP A 43 -9.24 -5.05 8.03
C TRP A 43 -10.57 -5.71 8.36
N GLU A 44 -11.32 -5.16 9.33
CA GLU A 44 -12.66 -5.66 9.70
C GLU A 44 -13.59 -5.74 8.47
N LYS A 45 -13.54 -4.72 7.62
CA LYS A 45 -14.33 -4.67 6.38
C LYS A 45 -13.92 -5.71 5.35
N LEU A 46 -12.66 -6.17 5.32
CA LEU A 46 -12.20 -7.23 4.43
C LEU A 46 -12.66 -8.63 4.89
N GLN A 47 -12.88 -8.85 6.19
CA GLN A 47 -13.17 -10.18 6.75
C GLN A 47 -14.45 -10.84 6.23
N THR A 48 -15.38 -10.06 5.66
CA THR A 48 -16.65 -10.56 5.09
C THR A 48 -16.61 -10.70 3.56
N THR A 49 -15.42 -10.62 2.97
CA THR A 49 -15.21 -10.61 1.51
C THR A 49 -14.22 -11.69 1.07
N GLU A 50 -14.00 -11.84 -0.24
CA GLU A 50 -12.96 -12.72 -0.78
C GLU A 50 -11.51 -12.31 -0.39
N TRP A 51 -11.36 -11.14 0.22
CA TRP A 51 -10.08 -10.56 0.65
C TRP A 51 -9.75 -10.84 2.13
N ALA A 52 -10.56 -11.64 2.83
CA ALA A 52 -10.37 -11.95 4.25
C ALA A 52 -9.02 -12.65 4.56
N SER A 53 -8.36 -13.22 3.56
CA SER A 53 -7.06 -13.86 3.71
C SER A 53 -5.88 -12.93 3.43
N VAL A 54 -6.08 -11.68 2.98
CA VAL A 54 -5.00 -10.72 2.70
C VAL A 54 -4.15 -10.54 3.95
N ASN A 55 -2.85 -10.78 3.81
CA ASN A 55 -1.88 -10.66 4.90
C ASN A 55 -1.35 -9.23 4.93
N PHE A 56 -1.51 -8.52 6.03
CA PHE A 56 -0.87 -7.21 6.16
C PHE A 56 0.61 -7.47 6.46
N VAL A 57 1.49 -6.60 5.97
CA VAL A 57 2.94 -6.77 6.16
C VAL A 57 3.59 -5.45 6.49
N GLY A 58 4.63 -5.52 7.31
CA GLY A 58 5.48 -4.39 7.68
C GLY A 58 6.20 -4.64 9.00
N SER A 59 7.16 -3.79 9.34
CA SER A 59 7.96 -3.95 10.55
C SER A 59 7.25 -3.52 11.84
N GLY A 60 6.21 -2.69 11.74
CA GLY A 60 5.48 -2.11 12.87
C GLY A 60 4.16 -2.83 13.15
N LYS A 61 3.74 -2.80 14.42
CA LYS A 61 2.43 -3.29 14.88
C LYS A 61 1.67 -2.28 15.75
N ASN A 62 2.22 -1.07 15.88
CA ASN A 62 1.67 -0.02 16.72
C ASN A 62 0.31 0.46 16.21
N GLU A 63 -0.48 1.03 17.12
CA GLU A 63 -1.84 1.52 16.91
C GLU A 63 -2.26 2.43 18.09
N ASN A 64 -3.48 2.96 18.08
CA ASN A 64 -3.98 3.87 19.12
C ASN A 64 -5.31 3.39 19.73
N ASN A 65 -5.26 2.31 20.51
CA ASN A 65 -6.41 1.74 21.22
C ASN A 65 -7.62 1.45 20.31
N CYS A 66 -7.37 0.88 19.14
CA CYS A 66 -8.38 0.46 18.20
C CYS A 66 -9.24 -0.65 18.79
N LYS A 67 -10.52 -0.65 18.40
CA LYS A 67 -11.54 -1.49 19.02
C LYS A 67 -11.34 -2.98 18.72
N ASP A 68 -11.01 -3.31 17.49
CA ASP A 68 -10.73 -4.70 17.13
C ASP A 68 -9.34 -5.06 17.65
N THR A 69 -9.25 -6.11 18.46
CA THR A 69 -7.97 -6.61 18.98
C THR A 69 -7.39 -7.76 18.17
N LYS A 70 -8.19 -8.32 17.24
CA LYS A 70 -7.86 -9.48 16.40
C LYS A 70 -7.37 -9.10 15.01
N TYR A 71 -7.52 -7.84 14.61
CA TYR A 71 -7.06 -7.40 13.29
C TYR A 71 -5.55 -7.58 13.13
N ASP A 72 -5.15 -7.84 11.89
CA ASP A 72 -3.74 -7.88 11.53
C ASP A 72 -3.14 -6.47 11.63
N ARG A 73 -2.20 -6.30 12.58
CA ARG A 73 -1.65 -4.98 12.95
C ARG A 73 -0.44 -4.60 12.13
N ASP A 74 0.08 -5.51 11.31
CA ASP A 74 1.32 -5.30 10.58
C ASP A 74 1.18 -4.08 9.67
N ASN A 75 2.17 -3.18 9.74
CA ASN A 75 2.23 -1.96 8.96
C ASN A 75 3.66 -1.45 8.85
N GLU A 76 3.89 -0.57 7.89
CA GLU A 76 5.13 0.16 7.70
C GLU A 76 4.89 1.66 7.94
N GLY A 77 4.16 1.98 9.01
CA GLY A 77 3.93 3.33 9.51
C GLY A 77 5.02 3.73 10.51
N HIS A 78 5.59 4.93 10.37
CA HIS A 78 6.67 5.41 11.23
C HIS A 78 6.42 6.84 11.70
N SER A 79 6.05 7.00 12.97
CA SER A 79 5.73 8.30 13.56
C SER A 79 6.89 9.26 13.50
N GLY A 80 6.60 10.44 12.98
CA GLY A 80 7.57 11.51 12.82
C GLY A 80 8.49 11.37 11.60
N PHE A 81 8.40 10.29 10.80
CA PHE A 81 9.28 10.12 9.65
C PHE A 81 8.84 10.98 8.47
N LEU A 82 9.83 11.49 7.74
CA LEU A 82 9.67 12.30 6.54
C LEU A 82 9.83 11.42 5.30
N ALA A 83 9.06 11.69 4.25
CA ALA A 83 9.21 11.02 2.95
C ALA A 83 10.64 11.18 2.40
N ILE A 84 11.19 12.40 2.51
CA ILE A 84 12.53 12.73 2.04
C ILE A 84 13.59 11.92 2.78
N ASP A 85 13.47 11.76 4.10
CA ASP A 85 14.44 11.00 4.89
C ASP A 85 14.38 9.51 4.59
N ILE A 86 13.17 8.94 4.50
CA ILE A 86 12.97 7.53 4.12
C ILE A 86 13.62 7.27 2.75
N ALA A 87 13.36 8.15 1.80
CA ALA A 87 13.91 8.05 0.45
C ALA A 87 15.44 8.18 0.48
N ASN A 88 16.01 9.19 1.13
CA ASN A 88 17.45 9.45 1.16
C ASN A 88 18.24 8.35 1.87
N LYS A 89 17.71 7.84 2.99
CA LYS A 89 18.33 6.76 3.78
C LYS A 89 18.03 5.37 3.22
N ASN A 90 17.30 5.25 2.10
CA ASN A 90 16.90 4.00 1.47
C ASN A 90 16.18 3.03 2.44
N GLN A 91 15.41 3.54 3.39
CA GLN A 91 14.82 2.70 4.44
C GLN A 91 13.79 1.70 3.88
N LEU A 92 13.02 2.13 2.88
CA LEU A 92 12.03 1.27 2.21
C LEU A 92 12.64 0.04 1.52
N ASP A 93 13.91 0.10 1.11
CA ASP A 93 14.60 -1.06 0.54
C ASP A 93 14.76 -2.18 1.57
N GLY A 94 15.19 -1.84 2.79
CA GLY A 94 15.31 -2.81 3.89
C GLY A 94 13.95 -3.38 4.30
N TRP A 95 12.93 -2.51 4.41
CA TRP A 95 11.59 -2.93 4.78
C TRP A 95 10.96 -3.89 3.77
N LEU A 96 11.08 -3.63 2.47
CA LEU A 96 10.54 -4.52 1.44
C LEU A 96 11.35 -5.82 1.27
N LYS A 97 12.64 -5.84 1.64
CA LYS A 97 13.41 -7.10 1.73
C LYS A 97 12.87 -8.01 2.83
N THR A 98 12.58 -7.46 4.00
CA THR A 98 12.10 -8.24 5.16
C THR A 98 10.61 -8.55 5.06
N ASN A 99 9.82 -7.61 4.54
CA ASN A 99 8.36 -7.66 4.45
C ASN A 99 7.93 -7.42 3.00
N PRO A 100 8.14 -8.37 2.06
CA PRO A 100 7.84 -8.10 0.67
C PRO A 100 6.33 -8.00 0.46
N ALA A 101 5.91 -7.10 -0.43
CA ALA A 101 4.52 -6.74 -0.65
C ALA A 101 4.09 -6.93 -2.11
N ASP A 102 2.80 -7.21 -2.32
CA ASP A 102 2.16 -7.26 -3.64
C ASP A 102 1.36 -5.97 -3.90
N VAL A 103 0.77 -5.43 -2.83
CA VAL A 103 0.04 -4.16 -2.82
C VAL A 103 0.60 -3.24 -1.74
N ILE A 104 0.72 -1.95 -2.03
CA ILE A 104 1.16 -0.93 -1.07
C ILE A 104 0.26 0.30 -1.14
N THR A 105 -0.18 0.79 0.02
CA THR A 105 -0.81 2.12 0.14
C THR A 105 0.20 3.08 0.75
N MET A 106 0.35 4.28 0.19
CA MET A 106 1.30 5.28 0.68
C MET A 106 0.58 6.57 1.12
N HIS A 107 0.77 6.94 2.39
CA HIS A 107 0.41 8.25 2.95
C HIS A 107 1.60 8.86 3.68
N LEU A 108 2.29 9.80 3.03
CA LEU A 108 3.51 10.46 3.51
C LEU A 108 3.53 11.94 3.11
N GLY A 109 4.39 12.73 3.75
CA GLY A 109 4.59 14.14 3.40
C GLY A 109 4.13 15.12 4.48
N THR A 110 3.33 14.66 5.45
CA THR A 110 2.87 15.50 6.58
C THR A 110 4.07 16.06 7.35
N ASN A 111 4.97 15.18 7.78
CA ASN A 111 6.13 15.57 8.59
C ASN A 111 7.15 16.41 7.81
N ASP A 112 7.24 16.22 6.48
CA ASP A 112 8.12 17.01 5.63
C ASP A 112 7.80 18.50 5.76
N PHE A 113 6.52 18.86 5.92
CA PHE A 113 6.09 20.24 6.09
C PHE A 113 6.08 20.69 7.55
N VAL A 114 5.51 19.89 8.45
CA VAL A 114 5.27 20.32 9.84
C VAL A 114 6.55 20.43 10.65
N GLN A 115 7.49 19.50 10.44
CA GLN A 115 8.71 19.46 11.23
C GLN A 115 9.84 20.27 10.61
N GLN A 116 9.95 20.26 9.27
CA GLN A 116 11.11 20.81 8.57
C GLN A 116 10.77 21.78 7.44
N ASN A 117 9.49 22.11 7.24
CA ASN A 117 9.03 23.06 6.23
C ASN A 117 9.64 22.82 4.83
N LYS A 118 9.78 21.55 4.42
CA LYS A 118 10.45 21.17 3.18
C LYS A 118 9.74 21.72 1.94
N PRO A 119 10.47 21.95 0.82
CA PRO A 119 9.87 22.27 -0.47
C PRO A 119 8.98 21.13 -0.97
N VAL A 120 7.85 21.46 -1.61
CA VAL A 120 6.94 20.45 -2.19
C VAL A 120 7.63 19.62 -3.29
N ALA A 121 8.48 20.26 -4.09
CA ALA A 121 9.24 19.59 -5.15
C ALA A 121 10.17 18.48 -4.62
N ASP A 122 10.75 18.67 -3.43
CA ASP A 122 11.62 17.67 -2.80
C ASP A 122 10.81 16.45 -2.34
N VAL A 123 9.58 16.67 -1.84
CA VAL A 123 8.66 15.58 -1.47
C VAL A 123 8.23 14.78 -2.70
N ILE A 124 7.93 15.43 -3.82
CA ILE A 124 7.63 14.75 -5.10
C ILE A 124 8.84 13.96 -5.62
N THR A 125 10.05 14.49 -5.46
CA THR A 125 11.29 13.78 -5.80
C THR A 125 11.46 12.54 -4.91
N ALA A 126 11.19 12.67 -3.61
CA ALA A 126 11.22 11.55 -2.68
C ALA A 126 10.17 10.48 -3.06
N PHE A 127 8.94 10.86 -3.38
CA PHE A 127 7.90 9.92 -3.83
C PHE A 127 8.34 9.16 -5.09
N THR A 128 8.97 9.84 -6.04
CA THR A 128 9.53 9.20 -7.25
C THR A 128 10.55 8.13 -6.89
N LYS A 129 11.47 8.43 -5.95
CA LYS A 129 12.46 7.45 -5.47
C LYS A 129 11.79 6.27 -4.75
N LEU A 130 10.80 6.53 -3.90
CA LEU A 130 10.07 5.48 -3.17
C LEU A 130 9.34 4.53 -4.13
N VAL A 131 8.64 5.04 -5.14
CA VAL A 131 8.01 4.22 -6.19
C VAL A 131 9.04 3.43 -6.98
N GLY A 132 10.22 4.01 -7.25
CA GLY A 132 11.34 3.29 -7.85
C GLY A 132 11.76 2.08 -7.00
N THR A 133 11.96 2.28 -5.70
CA THR A 133 12.29 1.20 -4.74
C THR A 133 11.21 0.12 -4.70
N MET A 134 9.92 0.51 -4.62
CA MET A 134 8.79 -0.42 -4.67
C MET A 134 8.88 -1.35 -5.89
N ARG A 135 9.12 -0.77 -7.08
CA ARG A 135 9.21 -1.51 -8.34
C ARG A 135 10.48 -2.36 -8.48
N THR A 136 11.58 -1.99 -7.83
CA THR A 136 12.78 -2.83 -7.75
C THR A 136 12.51 -4.12 -6.97
N HIS A 137 11.70 -4.06 -5.91
CA HIS A 137 11.34 -5.23 -5.10
C HIS A 137 10.25 -6.08 -5.73
N ASN A 138 9.28 -5.45 -6.37
CA ASN A 138 8.25 -6.13 -7.14
C ASN A 138 7.90 -5.31 -8.38
N PRO A 139 8.37 -5.71 -9.58
CA PRO A 139 8.08 -5.00 -10.83
C PRO A 139 6.59 -4.93 -11.19
N LYS A 140 5.75 -5.74 -10.53
CA LYS A 140 4.29 -5.76 -10.69
C LYS A 140 3.53 -5.15 -9.50
N MET A 141 4.23 -4.50 -8.57
CA MET A 141 3.61 -3.95 -7.36
C MET A 141 2.45 -3.03 -7.70
N LYS A 142 1.32 -3.20 -7.00
CA LYS A 142 0.13 -2.38 -7.14
C LYS A 142 0.19 -1.27 -6.09
N ILE A 143 0.21 -0.02 -6.54
CA ILE A 143 0.53 1.12 -5.68
C ILE A 143 -0.69 2.03 -5.59
N VAL A 144 -1.12 2.35 -4.37
CA VAL A 144 -2.18 3.34 -4.14
C VAL A 144 -1.58 4.49 -3.34
N VAL A 145 -1.57 5.70 -3.90
CA VAL A 145 -1.01 6.90 -3.27
C VAL A 145 -2.15 7.81 -2.82
N ALA A 146 -2.11 8.26 -1.57
CA ALA A 146 -3.07 9.24 -1.09
C ALA A 146 -2.63 10.66 -1.44
N GLN A 147 -3.58 11.50 -1.86
CA GLN A 147 -3.54 12.90 -1.47
C GLN A 147 -3.66 12.97 0.05
N ILE A 148 -2.91 13.84 0.71
CA ILE A 148 -2.73 13.87 2.16
C ILE A 148 -3.90 14.57 2.83
N ILE A 149 -4.36 14.09 3.99
CA ILE A 149 -5.43 14.74 4.78
C ILE A 149 -5.07 16.19 5.15
N PRO A 150 -6.05 17.11 5.33
CA PRO A 150 -5.77 18.45 5.79
C PRO A 150 -5.19 18.47 7.20
N MET A 151 -4.53 19.59 7.52
CA MET A 151 -4.05 19.88 8.86
C MET A 151 -4.89 20.94 9.55
N GLY A 152 -5.10 20.77 10.85
CA GLY A 152 -5.80 21.70 11.73
C GLY A 152 -4.90 22.72 12.44
N ILE A 153 -3.57 22.52 12.40
CA ILE A 153 -2.60 23.39 13.07
C ILE A 153 -1.68 24.12 12.10
N GLY A 154 -1.30 25.34 12.50
CA GLY A 154 -0.35 26.19 11.77
C GLY A 154 -0.83 26.58 10.37
N SER A 155 0.09 27.13 9.58
CA SER A 155 -0.14 27.52 8.19
C SER A 155 0.35 26.45 7.19
N TYR A 156 0.45 25.19 7.62
CA TYR A 156 1.02 24.10 6.82
C TYR A 156 0.03 23.49 5.83
N ASN A 157 -1.28 23.68 6.03
CA ASN A 157 -2.31 23.15 5.14
C ASN A 157 -2.17 23.66 3.69
N THR A 158 -1.62 24.86 3.48
CA THR A 158 -1.31 25.37 2.13
C THR A 158 -0.27 24.51 1.41
N LYS A 159 0.76 24.00 2.11
CA LYS A 159 1.74 23.08 1.52
C LYS A 159 1.15 21.71 1.23
N ILE A 160 0.25 21.23 2.10
CA ILE A 160 -0.52 20.01 1.86
C ILE A 160 -1.35 20.15 0.58
N GLN A 161 -2.07 21.26 0.41
CA GLN A 161 -2.83 21.55 -0.82
C GLN A 161 -1.93 21.61 -2.05
N GLN A 162 -0.77 22.26 -1.96
CA GLN A 162 0.21 22.32 -3.05
C GLN A 162 0.78 20.94 -3.43
N LEU A 163 1.05 20.08 -2.44
CA LEU A 163 1.46 18.70 -2.69
C LEU A 163 0.33 17.91 -3.35
N ASN A 164 -0.87 17.99 -2.79
CA ASN A 164 -2.05 17.29 -3.29
C ASN A 164 -2.37 17.67 -4.75
N ALA A 165 -2.15 18.93 -5.14
CA ALA A 165 -2.32 19.37 -6.52
C ALA A 165 -1.32 18.73 -7.50
N GLN A 166 -0.13 18.33 -7.04
CA GLN A 166 0.90 17.71 -7.89
C GLN A 166 0.75 16.18 -7.99
N ILE A 167 0.24 15.51 -6.96
CA ILE A 167 0.16 14.04 -6.88
C ILE A 167 -0.53 13.41 -8.10
N PRO A 168 -1.71 13.88 -8.58
CA PRO A 168 -2.38 13.26 -9.73
C PRO A 168 -1.53 13.24 -11.00
N THR A 169 -0.96 14.39 -11.38
CA THR A 169 -0.12 14.51 -12.58
C THR A 169 1.19 13.73 -12.42
N TRP A 170 1.80 13.77 -11.23
CA TRP A 170 3.00 13.00 -10.91
C TRP A 170 2.75 11.48 -11.04
N ALA A 171 1.66 10.97 -10.45
CA ALA A 171 1.30 9.57 -10.51
C ALA A 171 1.01 9.12 -11.95
N ALA A 172 0.28 9.93 -12.72
CA ALA A 172 0.01 9.67 -14.13
C ALA A 172 1.30 9.56 -14.95
N GLY A 173 2.28 10.45 -14.71
CA GLY A 173 3.58 10.44 -15.39
C GLY A 173 4.46 9.23 -15.06
N LEU A 174 4.23 8.55 -13.93
CA LEU A 174 4.95 7.34 -13.53
C LEU A 174 4.15 6.06 -13.72
N ASN A 175 2.89 6.13 -14.13
CA ASN A 175 1.98 4.99 -14.18
C ASN A 175 2.44 3.95 -15.22
N LYS A 176 2.24 2.66 -14.93
CA LYS A 176 2.56 1.54 -15.82
C LYS A 176 1.46 0.49 -15.78
N THR A 177 1.25 -0.23 -16.88
CA THR A 177 0.24 -1.29 -16.94
C THR A 177 0.56 -2.44 -15.96
N GLU A 178 1.82 -2.84 -15.87
CA GLU A 178 2.27 -3.93 -14.99
C GLU A 178 2.35 -3.51 -13.51
N SER A 179 2.63 -2.23 -13.23
CA SER A 179 2.72 -1.65 -11.88
C SER A 179 1.95 -0.33 -11.83
N PRO A 180 0.60 -0.40 -11.82
CA PRO A 180 -0.25 0.77 -11.78
C PRO A 180 -0.12 1.55 -10.47
N ILE A 181 -0.29 2.86 -10.59
CA ILE A 181 -0.39 3.82 -9.49
C ILE A 181 -1.80 4.41 -9.53
N TRP A 182 -2.60 4.13 -8.51
CA TRP A 182 -3.88 4.81 -8.30
C TRP A 182 -3.70 5.93 -7.28
N VAL A 183 -4.41 7.03 -7.50
CA VAL A 183 -4.48 8.13 -6.54
C VAL A 183 -5.83 8.10 -5.84
N VAL A 184 -5.84 8.20 -4.52
CA VAL A 184 -7.06 8.38 -3.72
C VAL A 184 -7.04 9.74 -3.03
N ASP A 185 -8.20 10.40 -2.99
CA ASP A 185 -8.35 11.72 -2.38
C ASP A 185 -8.76 11.58 -0.91
N GLN A 186 -7.78 11.61 0.02
CA GLN A 186 -8.06 11.66 1.46
C GLN A 186 -8.37 13.08 1.96
N TYR A 187 -8.24 14.10 1.11
CA TYR A 187 -8.38 15.49 1.52
C TYR A 187 -9.84 15.93 1.46
N THR A 188 -10.51 15.70 0.33
CA THR A 188 -11.88 16.15 0.11
C THR A 188 -12.85 15.46 1.06
N GLY A 189 -13.65 16.26 1.79
CA GLY A 189 -14.61 15.77 2.78
C GLY A 189 -14.00 15.47 4.16
N PHE A 190 -12.68 15.61 4.32
CA PHE A 190 -12.00 15.54 5.60
C PHE A 190 -11.89 16.95 6.21
N SER A 191 -12.21 17.09 7.48
CA SER A 191 -12.21 18.36 8.22
C SER A 191 -10.98 18.45 9.13
N GLY A 192 -10.11 19.43 8.86
CA GLY A 192 -8.95 19.70 9.70
C GLY A 192 -9.28 20.11 11.14
N SER A 193 -10.52 20.49 11.44
CA SER A 193 -10.94 20.90 12.79
C SER A 193 -11.73 19.83 13.55
N SER A 194 -12.55 19.04 12.86
CA SER A 194 -13.47 18.08 13.52
C SER A 194 -13.05 16.62 13.38
N ASP A 195 -12.20 16.29 12.42
CA ASP A 195 -11.77 14.91 12.15
C ASP A 195 -10.37 14.60 12.70
N LEU A 196 -9.72 15.58 13.36
CA LEU A 196 -8.41 15.45 13.98
C LEU A 196 -8.53 15.55 15.52
N ARG A 197 -7.70 14.80 16.25
CA ARG A 197 -7.67 14.82 17.73
C ARG A 197 -6.73 15.87 18.32
N ASP A 198 -5.67 16.21 17.58
CA ASP A 198 -4.61 17.16 17.97
C ASP A 198 -4.28 18.14 16.84
N GLY A 199 -5.12 18.16 15.80
CA GLY A 199 -4.94 18.96 14.59
C GLY A 199 -3.89 18.41 13.61
N VAL A 200 -3.37 17.20 13.83
CA VAL A 200 -2.56 16.44 12.86
C VAL A 200 -3.15 15.05 12.62
N HIS A 201 -3.45 14.33 13.69
CA HIS A 201 -3.82 12.92 13.62
C HIS A 201 -5.33 12.71 13.65
N PRO A 202 -5.88 11.78 12.84
CA PRO A 202 -7.28 11.42 12.87
C PRO A 202 -7.81 11.08 14.27
N ASN A 203 -9.05 11.48 14.51
CA ASN A 203 -9.91 10.88 15.54
C ASN A 203 -10.80 9.79 14.90
N ALA A 204 -11.74 9.22 15.65
CA ALA A 204 -12.63 8.16 15.14
C ALA A 204 -13.41 8.54 13.87
N SER A 205 -13.86 9.80 13.75
CA SER A 205 -14.53 10.30 12.53
C SER A 205 -13.56 10.36 11.36
N GLY A 206 -12.35 10.89 11.59
CA GLY A 206 -11.29 10.92 10.59
C GLY A 206 -10.86 9.53 10.13
N ASP A 207 -10.68 8.58 11.05
CA ASP A 207 -10.34 7.20 10.75
C ASP A 207 -11.40 6.53 9.86
N GLN A 208 -12.68 6.76 10.17
CA GLN A 208 -13.78 6.24 9.36
C GLN A 208 -13.77 6.82 7.93
N LYS A 209 -13.51 8.13 7.78
CA LYS A 209 -13.41 8.77 6.47
C LYS A 209 -12.21 8.25 5.69
N MET A 210 -11.05 8.12 6.34
CA MET A 210 -9.86 7.58 5.70
C MET A 210 -10.06 6.15 5.22
N MET A 211 -10.68 5.29 6.03
CA MET A 211 -11.01 3.93 5.64
C MET A 211 -11.96 3.91 4.44
N ASN A 212 -13.01 4.74 4.43
CA ASN A 212 -13.99 4.79 3.34
C ASN A 212 -13.35 5.16 1.99
N VAL A 213 -12.30 5.98 1.99
CA VAL A 213 -11.53 6.34 0.79
C VAL A 213 -10.51 5.27 0.44
N TRP A 214 -9.79 4.71 1.42
CA TRP A 214 -8.80 3.67 1.19
C TRP A 214 -9.40 2.40 0.63
N TYR A 215 -10.56 1.99 1.14
CA TYR A 215 -11.18 0.70 0.83
C TYR A 215 -11.38 0.47 -0.67
N PRO A 216 -12.09 1.32 -1.44
CA PRO A 216 -12.25 1.08 -2.88
C PRO A 216 -10.91 1.11 -3.64
N GLY A 217 -9.97 2.00 -3.27
CA GLY A 217 -8.64 2.05 -3.87
C GLY A 217 -7.85 0.76 -3.66
N LEU A 218 -7.88 0.22 -2.43
CA LEU A 218 -7.23 -1.04 -2.09
C LEU A 218 -7.87 -2.22 -2.81
N LEU A 219 -9.20 -2.30 -2.91
CA LEU A 219 -9.87 -3.38 -3.63
C LEU A 219 -9.49 -3.43 -5.11
N MET A 220 -9.35 -2.28 -5.78
CA MET A 220 -8.85 -2.22 -7.15
C MET A 220 -7.43 -2.79 -7.27
N ALA A 221 -6.55 -2.42 -6.33
CA ALA A 221 -5.17 -2.90 -6.32
C ALA A 221 -5.08 -4.41 -6.01
N LEU A 222 -5.86 -4.91 -5.05
CA LEU A 222 -5.93 -6.34 -4.72
C LEU A 222 -6.48 -7.17 -5.89
N ALA A 223 -7.52 -6.69 -6.58
CA ALA A 223 -8.06 -7.33 -7.77
C ALA A 223 -7.01 -7.44 -8.89
N ALA A 224 -6.26 -6.35 -9.13
CA ALA A 224 -5.18 -6.36 -10.12
C ALA A 224 -4.04 -7.32 -9.73
N ALA A 225 -3.65 -7.37 -8.45
CA ALA A 225 -2.62 -8.29 -7.97
C ALA A 225 -3.06 -9.77 -8.09
N LYS A 226 -4.33 -10.06 -7.75
CA LYS A 226 -4.91 -11.41 -7.90
C LYS A 226 -4.95 -11.87 -9.35
N ALA A 227 -5.26 -10.97 -10.29
CA ALA A 227 -5.24 -11.28 -11.72
C ALA A 227 -3.83 -11.65 -12.23
N ASP A 228 -2.79 -11.00 -11.70
CA ASP A 228 -1.39 -11.33 -12.03
C ASP A 228 -0.98 -12.72 -11.50
N GLN A 229 -1.48 -13.12 -10.32
CA GLN A 229 -1.22 -14.46 -9.80
C GLN A 229 -1.88 -15.55 -10.66
N GLY A 230 -3.12 -15.32 -11.11
CA GLY A 230 -3.87 -16.28 -11.95
C GLY A 230 -3.30 -16.46 -13.36
N THR A 231 -2.68 -15.43 -13.94
CA THR A 231 -2.03 -15.52 -15.27
C THR A 231 -0.74 -16.33 -15.27
N THR A 232 -0.01 -16.35 -14.15
CA THR A 232 1.23 -17.14 -14.00
C THR A 232 0.96 -18.65 -14.02
N THR A 233 -0.25 -19.09 -13.65
CA THR A 233 -0.67 -20.50 -13.66
C THR A 233 -1.06 -21.00 -15.06
N ALA A 234 -1.34 -20.11 -16.02
CA ALA A 234 -1.85 -20.47 -17.35
C ALA A 234 -0.76 -20.87 -18.37
N VAL A 235 0.53 -20.73 -18.05
CA VAL A 235 1.62 -21.21 -18.91
C VAL A 235 1.78 -22.73 -18.71
N LYS A 236 0.89 -23.51 -19.33
CA LYS A 236 1.15 -24.93 -19.60
C LYS A 236 2.00 -25.02 -20.85
N PHE A 237 3.20 -25.61 -20.74
CA PHE A 237 3.96 -26.07 -21.89
C PHE A 237 3.11 -27.08 -22.67
N ILE A 238 2.79 -26.74 -23.91
CA ILE A 238 2.36 -27.72 -24.90
C ILE A 238 3.65 -28.34 -25.43
N ALA A 239 3.86 -29.63 -25.13
CA ALA A 239 4.90 -30.43 -25.75
C ALA A 239 4.56 -30.72 -27.21
#